data_AF-A0A6P3Z5S6-F1
#
_entry.id   AF-A0A6P3Z5S6-F1
#
_cell.length_a   1.000
_cell.length_b   1.000
_cell.length_c   1.000
_cell.angle_alpha   90.00
_cell.angle_beta   90.00
_cell.angle_gamma   90.00
#
_symmetry.space_group_name_H-M   'P 1'
#
loop_
_entity.id
_entity.type
_entity.pdbx_description
1 polymer ?
#
loop_
_entity_poly.entity_id
_entity_poly.type
_entity_poly.pdbx_seq_one_letter_code
_entity_poly.pdbx_strand_id
1 'polypeptide(L)'
;FFNLSICHALRNNCSSSSSSISAATFHSLLVADELRPIVGSKRDIIYSLIHIIKTPNSPPRSIKDALKALFGVALYPLNRSSLIEIGAVPPLFSLVVKDGRVGIVEDATAAVAQIAGCEESEEAFLKAKGVGVMADLLDPSTGSSLRTKENAVSGLLNLVRGGGEKVGKEVREMVLKVVDGIVDVAENGSSKGKGRAVALLKMIDCSSDLLIDYNSGFDSLNRSS
;
A
#
# COMPACT_ATOMS: atom_id res chain seq x y z
N PHE A 1 -18.15 28.79 -6.25
CA PHE A 1 -17.34 29.96 -5.84
C PHE A 1 -16.41 29.68 -4.66
N PHE A 2 -16.75 28.85 -3.67
CA PHE A 2 -15.87 28.56 -2.51
C PHE A 2 -14.63 27.70 -2.85
N ASN A 3 -14.73 26.76 -3.79
CA ASN A 3 -13.62 25.85 -4.15
C ASN A 3 -12.51 26.50 -5.01
N LEU A 4 -12.84 27.43 -5.92
CA LEU A 4 -11.81 28.09 -6.74
C LEU A 4 -10.87 28.96 -5.90
N SER A 5 -11.38 29.59 -4.84
CA SER A 5 -10.59 30.45 -3.94
C SER A 5 -9.59 29.66 -3.10
N ILE A 6 -9.95 28.44 -2.66
CA ILE A 6 -9.02 27.53 -1.95
C ILE A 6 -7.94 27.03 -2.91
N CYS A 7 -8.31 26.61 -4.12
CA CYS A 7 -7.34 26.20 -5.15
C CYS A 7 -6.39 27.35 -5.55
N HIS A 8 -6.91 28.58 -5.65
CA HIS A 8 -6.12 29.78 -5.94
C HIS A 8 -5.19 30.16 -4.77
N ALA A 9 -5.68 30.07 -3.52
CA ALA A 9 -4.88 30.30 -2.32
C ALA A 9 -3.78 29.25 -2.13
N LEU A 10 -4.05 27.97 -2.44
CA LEU A 10 -3.05 26.91 -2.45
C LEU A 10 -2.02 27.09 -3.58
N ARG A 11 -2.42 27.69 -4.72
CA ARG A 11 -1.51 28.00 -5.83
C ARG A 11 -0.57 29.16 -5.53
N ASN A 12 -0.97 30.12 -4.68
CA ASN A 12 -0.22 31.34 -4.38
C ASN A 12 0.56 31.32 -3.05
N ASN A 13 0.25 30.45 -2.07
CA ASN A 13 0.87 30.49 -0.72
C ASN A 13 2.12 29.59 -0.51
N CYS A 14 2.74 29.05 -1.57
CA CYS A 14 3.95 28.22 -1.41
C CYS A 14 5.24 29.05 -1.41
N SER A 15 5.27 30.12 -0.60
CA SER A 15 6.48 30.88 -0.30
C SER A 15 6.77 30.74 1.20
N SER A 16 7.80 29.93 1.50
CA SER A 16 8.69 29.99 2.65
C SER A 16 8.05 30.34 4.01
N SER A 17 8.05 29.36 4.94
CA SER A 17 7.86 29.53 6.42
C SER A 17 6.48 29.19 7.01
N SER A 18 5.86 28.08 6.62
CA SER A 18 4.82 27.46 7.47
C SER A 18 4.70 25.95 7.24
N SER A 19 5.57 25.17 7.88
CA SER A 19 5.50 23.69 7.93
C SER A 19 4.26 23.15 8.66
N SER A 20 3.31 24.02 9.00
CA SER A 20 2.10 23.78 9.77
C SER A 20 0.80 24.07 9.02
N ILE A 21 0.84 24.42 7.72
CA ILE A 21 -0.33 24.16 6.85
C ILE A 21 -0.49 22.63 6.85
N SER A 22 -1.36 22.18 7.75
CA SER A 22 -1.18 20.95 8.50
C SER A 22 -1.45 19.72 7.63
N ALA A 23 -0.75 18.62 7.90
CA ALA A 23 -1.15 17.32 7.35
C ALA A 23 -2.66 17.03 7.61
N ALA A 24 -3.21 17.56 8.71
CA ALA A 24 -4.64 17.51 9.01
C ALA A 24 -5.50 18.36 8.05
N THR A 25 -5.00 19.51 7.60
CA THR A 25 -5.65 20.37 6.60
C THR A 25 -5.67 19.65 5.25
N PHE A 26 -4.53 19.10 4.81
CA PHE A 26 -4.49 18.33 3.56
C PHE A 26 -5.35 17.08 3.62
N HIS A 27 -5.32 16.35 4.73
CA HIS A 27 -6.22 15.22 4.94
C HIS A 27 -7.70 15.66 4.79
N SER A 28 -8.09 16.76 5.42
CA SER A 28 -9.46 17.30 5.31
C SER A 28 -9.83 17.68 3.86
N LEU A 29 -8.88 18.24 3.10
CA LEU A 29 -9.10 18.58 1.68
C LEU A 29 -9.26 17.32 0.82
N LEU A 30 -8.48 16.27 1.08
CA LEU A 30 -8.48 15.03 0.29
C LEU A 30 -9.71 14.15 0.50
N VAL A 31 -10.58 14.50 1.46
CA VAL A 31 -11.94 13.96 1.58
C VAL A 31 -12.75 14.30 0.32
N ALA A 32 -12.52 15.45 -0.30
CA ALA A 32 -13.13 15.82 -1.58
C ALA A 32 -12.30 15.26 -2.76
N ASP A 33 -12.91 14.36 -3.53
CA ASP A 33 -12.30 13.68 -4.68
C ASP A 33 -11.70 14.67 -5.71
N GLU A 34 -12.36 15.81 -5.91
CA GLU A 34 -11.95 16.89 -6.83
C GLU A 34 -10.59 17.50 -6.50
N LEU A 35 -10.18 17.46 -5.22
CA LEU A 35 -8.94 18.10 -4.75
C LEU A 35 -7.73 17.15 -4.82
N ARG A 36 -7.95 15.84 -4.99
CA ARG A 36 -6.86 14.85 -5.04
C ARG A 36 -5.87 15.08 -6.19
N PRO A 37 -6.30 15.38 -7.43
CA PRO A 37 -5.35 15.68 -8.51
C PRO A 37 -4.55 16.96 -8.22
N ILE A 38 -5.20 17.97 -7.65
CA ILE A 38 -4.58 19.27 -7.37
C ILE A 38 -3.51 19.13 -6.29
N VAL A 39 -3.84 18.53 -5.15
CA VAL A 39 -2.90 18.31 -4.04
C VAL A 39 -1.80 17.32 -4.44
N GLY A 40 -2.15 16.25 -5.16
CA GLY A 40 -1.17 15.26 -5.63
C GLY A 40 -0.16 15.80 -6.64
N SER A 41 -0.52 16.83 -7.42
CA SER A 41 0.42 17.51 -8.33
C SER A 41 1.49 18.36 -7.63
N LYS A 42 1.35 18.61 -6.32
CA LYS A 42 2.21 19.48 -5.54
C LYS A 42 3.30 18.68 -4.83
N ARG A 43 4.47 18.57 -5.49
CA ARG A 43 5.61 17.80 -4.98
C ARG A 43 6.07 18.28 -3.61
N ASP A 44 6.04 19.59 -3.35
CA ASP A 44 6.38 20.22 -2.07
C ASP A 44 5.49 19.76 -0.90
N ILE A 45 4.18 19.59 -1.14
CA ILE A 45 3.25 19.02 -0.16
C ILE A 45 3.65 17.57 0.12
N ILE A 46 3.82 16.75 -0.92
CA ILE A 46 4.21 15.34 -0.77
C ILE A 46 5.54 15.21 -0.02
N TYR A 47 6.55 16.02 -0.37
CA TYR A 47 7.84 16.05 0.32
C TYR A 47 7.68 16.39 1.81
N SER A 48 6.84 17.36 2.15
CA SER A 48 6.59 17.75 3.53
C SER A 48 5.93 16.63 4.34
N LEU A 49 4.97 15.91 3.75
CA LEU A 49 4.32 14.75 4.39
C LEU A 49 5.32 13.61 4.63
N ILE A 50 6.16 13.30 3.64
CA ILE A 50 7.21 12.27 3.78
C ILE A 50 8.27 12.71 4.79
N HIS A 51 8.59 14.00 4.85
CA HIS A 51 9.53 14.55 5.83
C HIS A 51 9.03 14.34 7.27
N ILE A 52 7.74 14.57 7.55
CA ILE A 52 7.13 14.27 8.86
C ILE A 52 7.31 12.80 9.24
N ILE A 53 7.11 11.88 8.28
CA ILE A 53 7.27 10.44 8.50
C ILE A 53 8.73 10.05 8.78
N LYS A 54 9.70 10.67 8.08
CA LYS A 54 11.13 10.37 8.23
C LYS A 54 11.74 10.99 9.47
N THR A 55 11.19 12.11 9.95
CA THR A 55 11.77 12.86 11.08
C THR A 55 11.60 12.06 12.37
N PRO A 56 12.71 11.69 13.03
CA PRO A 56 12.66 10.99 14.32
C PRO A 56 11.86 11.78 15.35
N ASN A 57 11.14 11.07 16.21
CA ASN A 57 10.35 11.66 17.31
C ASN A 57 9.23 12.64 16.85
N SER A 58 8.82 12.58 15.58
CA SER A 58 7.64 13.33 15.12
C SER A 58 6.41 12.95 15.95
N PRO A 59 5.55 13.92 16.33
CA PRO A 59 4.40 13.63 17.16
C PRO A 59 3.50 12.56 16.53
N PRO A 60 2.98 11.59 17.31
CA PRO A 60 2.15 10.51 16.76
C PRO A 60 0.97 11.02 15.93
N ARG A 61 0.34 12.12 16.36
CA ARG A 61 -0.77 12.76 15.63
C ARG A 61 -0.33 13.29 14.27
N SER A 62 0.81 13.96 14.19
CA SER A 62 1.38 14.47 12.93
C SER A 62 1.70 13.34 11.96
N ILE A 63 2.23 12.21 12.46
CA ILE A 63 2.49 11.02 11.65
C ILE A 63 1.16 10.48 11.10
N LYS A 64 0.14 10.28 11.94
CA LYS A 64 -1.17 9.77 11.49
C LYS A 64 -1.83 10.69 10.46
N ASP A 65 -1.78 12.00 10.68
CA ASP A 65 -2.33 12.97 9.74
C ASP A 65 -1.57 12.93 8.41
N ALA A 66 -0.23 12.76 8.44
CA ALA A 66 0.58 12.62 7.23
C ALA A 66 0.26 11.34 6.46
N LEU A 67 0.12 10.21 7.16
CA LEU A 67 -0.24 8.92 6.57
C LEU A 67 -1.61 8.96 5.91
N LYS A 68 -2.61 9.56 6.57
CA LYS A 68 -3.95 9.72 6.01
C LYS A 68 -3.97 10.66 4.80
N ALA A 69 -3.16 11.72 4.81
CA ALA A 69 -3.00 12.59 3.65
C ALA A 69 -2.35 11.84 2.48
N LEU A 70 -1.28 11.07 2.70
CA LEU A 70 -0.68 10.25 1.65
C LEU A 70 -1.64 9.20 1.09
N PHE A 71 -2.41 8.54 1.96
CA PHE A 71 -3.49 7.64 1.53
C PHE A 71 -4.50 8.37 0.64
N GLY A 72 -4.98 9.54 1.07
CA GLY A 72 -5.92 10.37 0.31
C GLY A 72 -5.38 10.81 -1.06
N VAL A 73 -4.10 11.15 -1.15
CA VAL A 73 -3.42 11.46 -2.43
C VAL A 73 -3.43 10.23 -3.35
N ALA A 74 -3.10 9.05 -2.80
CA ALA A 74 -3.01 7.77 -3.53
C ALA A 74 -4.37 7.19 -3.96
N LEU A 75 -5.49 7.73 -3.46
CA LEU A 75 -6.83 7.37 -3.95
C LEU A 75 -7.02 7.75 -5.41
N TYR A 76 -6.37 8.81 -5.89
CA TYR A 76 -6.33 9.14 -7.31
C TYR A 76 -5.21 8.34 -8.01
N PRO A 77 -5.51 7.44 -8.96
CA PRO A 77 -4.52 6.51 -9.53
C PRO A 77 -3.28 7.20 -10.12
N LEU A 78 -3.45 8.33 -10.82
CA LEU A 78 -2.35 9.04 -11.46
C LEU A 78 -1.35 9.67 -10.46
N ASN A 79 -1.72 9.82 -9.19
CA ASN A 79 -0.81 10.32 -8.17
C ASN A 79 0.12 9.23 -7.60
N ARG A 80 -0.19 7.94 -7.80
CA ARG A 80 0.56 6.84 -7.18
C ARG A 80 2.00 6.78 -7.69
N SER A 81 2.19 6.94 -8.99
CA SER A 81 3.52 7.04 -9.61
C SER A 81 4.32 8.21 -9.05
N SER A 82 3.69 9.38 -8.89
CA SER A 82 4.33 10.56 -8.28
C SER A 82 4.78 10.33 -6.83
N LEU A 83 3.98 9.61 -6.03
CA LEU A 83 4.37 9.24 -4.66
C LEU A 83 5.60 8.31 -4.65
N ILE A 84 5.66 7.38 -5.60
CA ILE A 84 6.79 6.45 -5.75
C ILE A 84 8.05 7.17 -6.20
N GLU A 85 7.96 8.03 -7.22
CA GLU A 85 9.08 8.85 -7.74
C GLU A 85 9.71 9.72 -6.66
N ILE A 86 8.91 10.26 -5.75
CA ILE A 86 9.38 11.09 -4.63
C ILE A 86 9.95 10.24 -3.48
N GLY A 87 9.86 8.91 -3.56
CA GLY A 87 10.44 7.99 -2.61
C GLY A 87 9.61 7.81 -1.35
N ALA A 88 8.27 7.80 -1.46
CA ALA A 88 7.37 7.55 -0.33
C ALA A 88 7.48 6.12 0.23
N VAL A 89 7.81 5.14 -0.63
CA VAL A 89 7.75 3.70 -0.31
C VAL A 89 8.71 3.29 0.81
N PRO A 90 10.02 3.59 0.77
CA PRO A 90 10.94 3.15 1.82
C PRO A 90 10.63 3.71 3.23
N PRO A 91 10.31 5.01 3.41
CA PRO A 91 9.90 5.54 4.71
C PRO A 91 8.64 4.88 5.27
N LEU A 92 7.65 4.58 4.42
CA LEU A 92 6.41 3.91 4.84
C LEU A 92 6.69 2.48 5.32
N PHE A 93 7.49 1.70 4.59
CA PHE A 93 7.87 0.37 5.06
C PHE A 93 8.74 0.41 6.32
N SER A 94 9.61 1.42 6.47
CA SER A 94 10.34 1.62 7.72
C SER A 94 9.41 1.86 8.91
N LEU A 95 8.30 2.59 8.71
CA LEU A 95 7.27 2.77 9.74
C LEU A 95 6.57 1.45 10.06
N VAL A 96 6.15 0.69 9.04
CA VAL A 96 5.47 -0.60 9.21
C VAL A 96 6.32 -1.59 10.03
N VAL A 97 7.64 -1.62 9.79
CA VAL A 97 8.53 -2.58 10.45
C VAL A 97 8.96 -2.13 11.85
N LYS A 98 9.16 -0.82 12.07
CA LYS A 98 9.83 -0.31 13.29
C LYS A 98 8.89 0.33 14.31
N ASP A 99 7.69 0.73 13.92
CA ASP A 99 6.77 1.40 14.84
C ASP A 99 5.94 0.37 15.62
N GLY A 100 6.03 0.39 16.95
CA GLY A 100 5.25 -0.52 17.79
C GLY A 100 3.79 -0.10 18.02
N ARG A 101 3.38 1.09 17.54
CA ARG A 101 2.03 1.61 17.80
C ARG A 101 1.08 1.10 16.73
N VAL A 102 0.20 0.17 17.11
CA VAL A 102 -0.80 -0.48 16.23
C VAL A 102 -1.51 0.51 15.31
N GLY A 103 -2.01 1.62 15.85
CA GLY A 103 -2.75 2.61 15.05
C GLY A 103 -1.92 3.35 14.00
N ILE A 104 -0.58 3.42 14.12
CA ILE A 104 0.30 3.98 13.10
C ILE A 104 0.65 2.93 12.05
N VAL A 105 0.94 1.69 12.48
CA VAL A 105 1.19 0.57 11.57
C VAL A 105 -0.02 0.33 10.66
N GLU A 106 -1.24 0.40 11.21
CA GLU A 106 -2.47 0.26 10.44
C GLU A 106 -2.61 1.36 9.37
N ASP A 107 -2.39 2.63 9.74
CA ASP A 107 -2.50 3.77 8.81
C ASP A 107 -1.36 3.74 7.76
N ALA A 108 -0.16 3.30 8.13
CA ALA A 108 0.99 3.16 7.23
C ALA A 108 0.78 2.03 6.23
N THR A 109 0.33 0.86 6.70
CA THR A 109 0.02 -0.29 5.83
C THR A 109 -1.13 0.04 4.88
N ALA A 110 -2.13 0.82 5.32
CA ALA A 110 -3.19 1.31 4.44
C ALA A 110 -2.65 2.21 3.31
N ALA A 111 -1.75 3.15 3.63
CA ALA A 111 -1.11 4.01 2.64
C ALA A 111 -0.27 3.21 1.63
N VAL A 112 0.54 2.26 2.12
CA VAL A 112 1.32 1.33 1.28
C VAL A 112 0.40 0.53 0.35
N ALA A 113 -0.66 -0.07 0.90
CA ALA A 113 -1.60 -0.87 0.12
C ALA A 113 -2.26 -0.05 -0.99
N GLN A 114 -2.53 1.22 -0.75
CA GLN A 114 -3.12 2.11 -1.75
C GLN A 114 -2.12 2.52 -2.84
N ILE A 115 -0.84 2.74 -2.49
CA ILE A 115 0.23 3.06 -3.44
C ILE A 115 0.51 1.89 -4.39
N ALA A 116 0.45 0.65 -3.88
CA ALA A 116 0.73 -0.59 -4.61
C ALA A 116 -0.05 -0.84 -5.92
N GLY A 117 -1.06 -0.01 -6.23
CA GLY A 117 -1.94 -0.17 -7.38
C GLY A 117 -1.50 0.56 -8.64
N CYS A 118 -0.19 0.64 -8.95
CA CYS A 118 0.33 1.18 -10.21
C CYS A 118 1.61 0.45 -10.63
N GLU A 119 1.97 0.53 -11.91
CA GLU A 119 3.06 -0.26 -12.50
C GLU A 119 4.41 0.06 -11.87
N GLU A 120 4.65 1.33 -11.54
CA GLU A 120 5.86 1.80 -10.87
C GLU A 120 6.04 1.20 -9.47
N SER A 121 4.99 0.58 -8.91
CA SER A 121 5.08 -0.15 -7.65
C SER A 121 5.97 -1.38 -7.76
N GLU A 122 6.15 -1.97 -8.95
CA GLU A 122 6.98 -3.15 -9.15
C GLU A 122 8.37 -2.96 -8.54
N GLU A 123 9.12 -2.02 -9.12
CA GLU A 123 10.52 -1.81 -8.78
C GLU A 123 10.65 -1.25 -7.35
N ALA A 124 9.74 -0.36 -6.95
CA ALA A 124 9.77 0.25 -5.64
C ALA A 124 9.55 -0.76 -4.50
N PHE A 125 8.60 -1.69 -4.66
CA PHE A 125 8.31 -2.70 -3.65
C PHE A 125 9.40 -3.77 -3.63
N LEU A 126 9.90 -4.22 -4.80
CA LEU A 126 11.01 -5.16 -4.86
C LEU A 126 12.26 -4.63 -4.14
N LYS A 127 12.65 -3.37 -4.41
CA LYS A 127 13.80 -2.73 -3.75
C LYS A 127 13.60 -2.59 -2.23
N ALA A 128 12.36 -2.34 -1.79
CA ALA A 128 12.03 -2.20 -0.38
C ALA A 128 11.78 -3.54 0.34
N LYS A 129 11.86 -4.69 -0.36
CA LYS A 129 11.39 -6.00 0.13
C LYS A 129 9.93 -5.95 0.61
N GLY A 130 9.13 -5.11 -0.03
CA GLY A 130 7.78 -4.77 0.39
C GLY A 130 6.82 -5.95 0.34
N VAL A 131 6.96 -6.86 -0.62
CA VAL A 131 6.13 -8.08 -0.70
C VAL A 131 6.35 -8.94 0.54
N GLY A 132 7.61 -9.19 0.91
CA GLY A 132 7.96 -9.95 2.11
C GLY A 132 7.40 -9.30 3.38
N VAL A 133 7.62 -7.99 3.56
CA VAL A 133 7.06 -7.26 4.71
C VAL A 133 5.53 -7.39 4.79
N MET A 134 4.83 -7.27 3.66
CA MET A 134 3.37 -7.40 3.63
C MET A 134 2.91 -8.84 3.90
N ALA A 135 3.66 -9.84 3.45
CA ALA A 135 3.37 -11.24 3.74
C ALA A 135 3.60 -11.55 5.23
N ASP A 136 4.69 -11.07 5.82
CA ASP A 136 5.01 -11.27 7.23
C ASP A 136 3.90 -10.74 8.15
N LEU A 137 3.24 -9.62 7.80
CA LEU A 137 2.09 -9.10 8.56
C LEU A 137 0.88 -10.07 8.60
N LEU A 138 0.82 -11.04 7.69
CA LEU A 138 -0.20 -12.08 7.66
C LEU A 138 0.21 -13.32 8.46
N ASP A 139 1.49 -13.48 8.78
CA ASP A 139 1.95 -14.58 9.62
C ASP A 139 1.33 -14.45 11.02
N PRO A 140 0.62 -15.48 11.52
CA PRO A 140 -0.01 -15.47 12.84
C PRO A 140 0.95 -15.15 13.99
N SER A 141 2.23 -15.50 13.85
CA SER A 141 3.27 -15.27 14.86
C SER A 141 3.60 -13.78 15.08
N THR A 142 3.28 -12.91 14.12
CA THR A 142 3.54 -11.46 14.26
C THR A 142 2.57 -10.75 15.18
N GLY A 143 1.42 -11.35 15.48
CA GLY A 143 0.38 -10.72 16.31
C GLY A 143 -0.23 -9.47 15.67
N SER A 144 -0.14 -9.31 14.34
CA SER A 144 -0.69 -8.16 13.62
C SER A 144 -2.20 -8.03 13.80
N SER A 145 -2.69 -6.81 13.95
CA SER A 145 -4.13 -6.55 14.05
C SER A 145 -4.87 -6.95 12.77
N LEU A 146 -6.14 -7.29 12.89
CA LEU A 146 -6.97 -7.67 11.74
C LEU A 146 -7.02 -6.57 10.66
N ARG A 147 -7.02 -5.29 11.08
CA ARG A 147 -7.00 -4.14 10.16
C ARG A 147 -5.68 -4.07 9.39
N THR A 148 -4.54 -4.35 10.03
CA THR A 148 -3.25 -4.44 9.36
C THR A 148 -3.22 -5.61 8.37
N LYS A 149 -3.74 -6.78 8.75
CA LYS A 149 -3.87 -7.94 7.85
C LYS A 149 -4.75 -7.63 6.62
N GLU A 150 -5.89 -6.97 6.80
CA GLU A 150 -6.75 -6.52 5.69
C GLU A 150 -6.03 -5.58 4.72
N ASN A 151 -5.23 -4.65 5.25
CA ASN A 151 -4.44 -3.74 4.44
C ASN A 151 -3.32 -4.50 3.72
N ALA A 152 -2.67 -5.46 4.37
CA ALA A 152 -1.65 -6.32 3.77
C ALA A 152 -2.20 -7.13 2.59
N VAL A 153 -3.31 -7.86 2.79
CA VAL A 153 -4.05 -8.56 1.71
C VAL A 153 -4.39 -7.60 0.58
N SER A 154 -4.85 -6.39 0.92
CA SER A 154 -5.22 -5.40 -0.08
C SER A 154 -4.05 -4.92 -0.92
N GLY A 155 -2.89 -4.68 -0.30
CA GLY A 155 -1.68 -4.27 -1.00
C GLY A 155 -1.13 -5.37 -1.89
N LEU A 156 -1.04 -6.60 -1.38
CA LEU A 156 -0.61 -7.77 -2.18
C LEU A 156 -1.49 -7.98 -3.41
N LEU A 157 -2.83 -7.91 -3.25
CA LEU A 157 -3.75 -8.01 -4.37
C LEU A 157 -3.61 -6.84 -5.37
N ASN A 158 -3.30 -5.63 -4.90
CA ASN A 158 -3.06 -4.48 -5.78
C ASN A 158 -1.77 -4.66 -6.60
N LEU A 159 -0.69 -5.18 -5.98
CA LEU A 159 0.55 -5.49 -6.69
C LEU A 159 0.33 -6.51 -7.81
N VAL A 160 -0.43 -7.58 -7.55
CA VAL A 160 -0.71 -8.58 -8.59
C VAL A 160 -1.53 -8.00 -9.74
N ARG A 161 -2.43 -7.05 -9.46
CA ARG A 161 -3.33 -6.47 -10.47
C ARG A 161 -2.74 -5.31 -11.25
N GLY A 162 -1.78 -4.60 -10.68
CA GLY A 162 -1.30 -3.35 -11.25
C GLY A 162 0.18 -3.07 -11.10
N GLY A 163 0.92 -3.89 -10.35
CA GLY A 163 2.35 -3.69 -10.06
C GLY A 163 3.30 -4.47 -10.96
N GLY A 164 2.86 -5.04 -12.08
CA GLY A 164 3.73 -5.80 -12.99
C GLY A 164 3.87 -7.29 -12.67
N GLU A 165 4.36 -8.06 -13.64
CA GLU A 165 4.37 -9.53 -13.56
C GLU A 165 5.49 -10.08 -12.64
N LYS A 166 6.62 -9.38 -12.51
CA LYS A 166 7.73 -9.85 -11.65
C LYS A 166 7.34 -9.78 -10.18
N VAL A 167 6.76 -8.66 -9.73
CA VAL A 167 6.25 -8.57 -8.35
C VAL A 167 5.03 -9.46 -8.16
N GLY A 168 4.19 -9.62 -9.20
CA GLY A 168 3.03 -10.51 -9.16
C GLY A 168 3.43 -11.97 -8.89
N LYS A 169 4.52 -12.43 -9.53
CA LYS A 169 5.12 -13.75 -9.28
C LYS A 169 5.62 -13.87 -7.84
N GLU A 170 6.36 -12.89 -7.33
CA GLU A 170 6.84 -12.90 -5.94
C GLU A 170 5.67 -12.93 -4.94
N VAL A 171 4.61 -12.16 -5.19
CA VAL A 171 3.41 -12.19 -4.35
C VAL A 171 2.81 -13.61 -4.34
N ARG A 172 2.63 -14.24 -5.52
CA ARG A 172 2.09 -15.61 -5.63
C ARG A 172 2.93 -16.64 -4.85
N GLU A 173 4.25 -16.52 -4.88
CA GLU A 173 5.14 -17.41 -4.12
C GLU A 173 5.07 -17.16 -2.60
N MET A 174 4.96 -15.90 -2.17
CA MET A 174 4.95 -15.54 -0.75
C MET A 174 3.62 -15.82 -0.07
N VAL A 175 2.48 -15.64 -0.76
CA VAL A 175 1.15 -15.89 -0.17
C VAL A 175 0.92 -17.36 0.18
N LEU A 176 1.59 -18.30 -0.50
CA LEU A 176 1.54 -19.73 -0.17
C LEU A 176 2.05 -20.03 1.24
N LYS A 177 2.95 -19.20 1.79
CA LYS A 177 3.52 -19.38 3.12
C LYS A 177 2.63 -18.82 4.23
N VAL A 178 1.67 -17.97 3.88
CA VAL A 178 0.85 -17.20 4.83
C VAL A 178 -0.64 -17.36 4.56
N VAL A 179 -1.04 -18.50 3.99
CA VAL A 179 -2.44 -18.82 3.64
C VAL A 179 -3.36 -18.67 4.85
N ASP A 180 -2.95 -19.17 6.01
CA ASP A 180 -3.74 -19.09 7.25
C ASP A 180 -4.10 -17.65 7.62
N GLY A 181 -3.17 -16.70 7.43
CA GLY A 181 -3.41 -15.28 7.66
C GLY A 181 -4.40 -14.67 6.66
N ILE A 182 -4.42 -15.15 5.42
CA ILE A 182 -5.37 -14.71 4.39
C ILE A 182 -6.76 -15.29 4.68
N VAL A 183 -6.83 -16.55 5.12
CA VAL A 183 -8.08 -17.21 5.55
C VAL A 183 -8.68 -16.49 6.76
N ASP A 184 -7.88 -16.14 7.76
CA ASP A 184 -8.32 -15.34 8.91
C ASP A 184 -8.99 -14.03 8.47
N VAL A 185 -8.43 -13.33 7.49
CA VAL A 185 -9.06 -12.12 6.92
C VAL A 185 -10.35 -12.45 6.16
N ALA A 186 -10.42 -13.58 5.45
CA ALA A 186 -11.61 -14.01 4.72
C ALA A 186 -12.78 -14.35 5.65
N GLU A 187 -12.50 -14.86 6.86
CA GLU A 187 -13.50 -15.27 7.84
C GLU A 187 -13.89 -14.12 8.78
N ASN A 188 -12.92 -13.33 9.23
CA ASN A 188 -13.10 -12.37 10.32
C ASN A 188 -13.08 -10.91 9.87
N GLY A 189 -12.57 -10.61 8.67
CA GLY A 189 -12.39 -9.24 8.19
C GLY A 189 -13.67 -8.45 7.92
N SER A 190 -13.51 -7.16 7.60
CA SER A 190 -14.57 -6.30 7.07
C SER A 190 -15.12 -6.85 5.74
N SER A 191 -16.34 -6.46 5.34
CA SER A 191 -16.91 -6.90 4.05
C SER A 191 -15.97 -6.66 2.86
N LYS A 192 -15.22 -5.55 2.89
CA LYS A 192 -14.19 -5.24 1.89
C LYS A 192 -12.97 -6.15 2.04
N GLY A 193 -12.48 -6.34 3.26
CA GLY A 193 -11.36 -7.23 3.57
C GLY A 193 -11.61 -8.66 3.09
N LYS A 194 -12.78 -9.23 3.45
CA LYS A 194 -13.21 -10.57 3.04
C LYS A 194 -13.21 -10.74 1.52
N GLY A 195 -13.83 -9.81 0.80
CA GLY A 195 -13.87 -9.88 -0.67
C GLY A 195 -12.48 -9.84 -1.31
N ARG A 196 -11.54 -9.10 -0.73
CA ARG A 196 -10.16 -9.01 -1.22
C ARG A 196 -9.33 -10.25 -0.84
N ALA A 197 -9.54 -10.82 0.35
CA ALA A 197 -8.91 -12.06 0.76
C ALA A 197 -9.35 -13.24 -0.12
N VAL A 198 -10.65 -13.38 -0.38
CA VAL A 198 -11.16 -14.41 -1.31
C VAL A 198 -10.60 -14.22 -2.72
N ALA A 199 -10.47 -12.98 -3.19
CA ALA A 199 -9.86 -12.72 -4.49
C ALA A 199 -8.37 -13.08 -4.53
N LEU A 200 -7.64 -12.91 -3.41
CA LEU A 200 -6.25 -13.29 -3.29
C LEU A 200 -6.07 -14.82 -3.25
N LEU A 201 -6.92 -15.53 -2.50
CA LEU A 201 -6.93 -17.00 -2.42
C LEU A 201 -7.20 -17.66 -3.78
N LYS A 202 -8.15 -17.14 -4.56
CA LYS A 202 -8.42 -17.67 -5.91
C LYS A 202 -7.21 -17.64 -6.83
N MET A 203 -6.28 -16.71 -6.63
CA MET A 203 -5.04 -16.67 -7.43
C MET A 203 -4.08 -17.79 -7.05
N ILE A 204 -4.15 -18.28 -5.81
CA ILE A 204 -3.42 -19.44 -5.33
C ILE A 204 -4.00 -20.70 -5.98
N ASP A 205 -5.32 -20.88 -5.90
CA ASP A 205 -6.02 -22.05 -6.45
C ASP A 205 -5.78 -22.21 -7.96
N CYS A 206 -5.87 -21.12 -8.73
CA CYS A 206 -5.55 -21.16 -10.16
C CYS A 206 -4.06 -21.41 -10.45
N SER A 207 -3.15 -21.05 -9.54
CA SER A 207 -1.71 -21.32 -9.71
C SER A 207 -1.38 -22.79 -9.39
N SER A 208 -2.11 -23.43 -8.47
CA SER A 208 -1.98 -24.86 -8.19
C SER A 208 -2.46 -25.74 -9.35
N ASP A 209 -3.53 -25.34 -10.05
CA ASP A 209 -4.01 -26.07 -11.24
C ASP A 209 -2.97 -26.01 -12.38
N LEU A 210 -2.25 -24.90 -12.52
CA LEU A 210 -1.14 -24.76 -13.49
C LEU A 210 0.10 -25.60 -13.14
N LEU A 211 0.34 -25.90 -11.85
CA LEU A 211 1.45 -26.76 -11.42
C LEU A 211 1.15 -28.25 -11.56
N ILE A 212 -0.12 -28.65 -11.48
CA ILE A 212 -0.55 -30.04 -11.76
C ILE A 212 -0.37 -30.35 -13.27
N ASP A 213 -0.67 -29.39 -14.15
CA ASP A 213 -0.46 -29.57 -15.60
C ASP A 213 1.01 -29.49 -16.04
N TYR A 214 1.89 -28.80 -15.29
CA TYR A 214 3.32 -28.80 -15.59
C TYR A 214 4.02 -30.11 -15.16
N ASN A 215 3.55 -30.78 -14.10
CA ASN A 215 4.13 -32.06 -13.66
C ASN A 215 3.55 -33.27 -14.41
N SER A 216 2.34 -33.19 -14.98
CA SER A 216 1.79 -34.26 -15.83
C SER A 216 2.47 -34.36 -17.21
N GLY A 217 3.15 -33.29 -17.65
CA GLY A 217 3.92 -33.24 -18.90
C GLY A 217 5.30 -33.90 -18.85
N PHE A 218 5.87 -34.17 -17.67
CA PHE A 218 7.20 -34.79 -17.55
C PHE A 218 7.15 -36.32 -17.32
N ASP A 219 6.08 -36.85 -16.74
CA ASP A 219 5.91 -38.29 -16.54
C ASP A 219 5.53 -39.06 -17.82
N SER A 220 5.19 -38.35 -18.90
CA SER A 220 4.82 -38.93 -20.20
C SER A 220 6.03 -39.22 -21.11
N LEU A 221 7.24 -38.77 -20.74
CA LEU A 221 8.46 -38.96 -21.55
C LEU A 221 9.43 -40.00 -20.98
N ASN A 222 9.13 -40.59 -19.81
CA ASN A 222 10.00 -41.59 -19.16
C ASN A 222 9.41 -43.00 -19.10
N ARG A 223 8.34 -43.27 -19.88
CA ARG A 223 7.75 -44.61 -20.07
C ARG A 223 7.93 -45.18 -21.47
N SER A 224 8.79 -44.57 -22.29
CA SER A 224 9.11 -45.05 -23.64
C SER A 224 10.62 -45.06 -23.87
N SER A 225 11.30 -46.00 -23.23
CA SER A 225 12.59 -46.59 -23.66
C SER A 225 12.79 -47.92 -22.95
#